data_AF-A0A329WL35-F1
#
_entry.id   AF-A0A329WL35-F1
#
_cell.length_a   1.000
_cell.length_b   1.000
_cell.length_c   1.000
_cell.angle_alpha   90.00
_cell.angle_beta   90.00
_cell.angle_gamma   90.00
#
_symmetry.space_group_name_H-M   'P 1'
#
loop_
_entity.id
_entity.type
_entity.pdbx_description
1 polymer ?
#
loop_
_entity_poly.entity_id
_entity_poly.type
_entity_poly.pdbx_seq_one_letter_code
_entity_poly.pdbx_strand_id
1 'polypeptide(L)' 'MKIFITSEQKIKLEHLHDTTRDGQVRDRIKAILLASEGWSSV' A
#
# COMPACT_ATOMS: atom_id res chain seq x y z
N MET A 1 -2.24 -11.48 7.05
CA MET A 1 -3.47 -11.33 6.24
C MET A 1 -3.04 -10.96 4.83
N LYS A 2 -3.40 -11.74 3.81
CA LYS A 2 -3.08 -11.40 2.42
C LYS A 2 -4.27 -10.66 1.82
N ILE A 3 -4.05 -9.40 1.45
CA ILE A 3 -5.07 -8.64 0.71
C ILE A 3 -4.80 -8.80 -0.78
N PHE A 4 -5.85 -8.98 -1.57
CA PHE A 4 -5.74 -9.04 -3.02
C PHE A 4 -6.10 -7.68 -3.58
N ILE A 5 -5.12 -7.03 -4.20
CA ILE A 5 -5.30 -5.81 -4.98
C ILE A 5 -4.99 -6.11 -6.44
N THR A 6 -5.69 -5.45 -7.36
CA THR A 6 -5.38 -5.56 -8.79
C THR A 6 -4.08 -4.80 -9.10
N SER A 7 -3.44 -5.13 -10.22
CA SER A 7 -2.24 -4.41 -10.67
C SER A 7 -2.51 -2.91 -10.85
N GLU A 8 -3.70 -2.54 -11.32
CA GLU A 8 -4.10 -1.14 -11.46
C GLU A 8 -4.24 -0.43 -10.11
N GLN A 9 -4.81 -1.11 -9.11
CA GLN A 9 -4.90 -0.59 -7.75
C GLN A 9 -3.51 -0.41 -7.14
N LYS A 10 -2.58 -1.36 -7.38
CA LYS A 10 -1.19 -1.24 -6.93
C LYS A 10 -0.51 0.00 -7.48
N ILE A 11 -0.57 0.20 -8.80
CA ILE A 11 0.03 1.37 -9.48
C ILE A 11 -0.55 2.69 -8.93
N LYS A 12 -1.88 2.74 -8.72
CA LYS A 12 -2.53 3.93 -8.14
C LYS A 12 -2.06 4.21 -6.72
N LEU A 13 -1.93 3.17 -5.90
CA LEU A 13 -1.45 3.28 -4.52
C LEU A 13 0.01 3.74 -4.47
N GLU A 14 0.88 3.20 -5.32
CA GLU A 14 2.28 3.63 -5.44
C GLU A 14 2.37 5.11 -5.83
N HIS A 15 1.60 5.55 -6.82
CA HIS A 15 1.54 6.96 -7.21
C HIS A 15 1.01 7.87 -6.07
N LEU A 16 -0.01 7.42 -5.33
CA LEU A 16 -0.54 8.15 -4.18
C LEU A 16 0.47 8.24 -3.03
N HIS A 17 1.21 7.16 -2.78
CA HIS A 17 2.27 7.14 -1.76
C HIS A 17 3.34 8.21 -2.02
N ASP A 18 3.76 8.34 -3.29
CA ASP A 18 4.82 9.26 -3.68
C ASP A 18 4.37 10.74 -3.69
N THR A 19 3.09 10.98 -3.98
CA THR A 19 2.53 12.35 -4.06
C THR A 19 1.95 12.86 -2.74
N THR A 20 1.58 11.97 -1.82
CA THR A 20 0.95 12.37 -0.56
C THR A 20 1.97 12.92 0.44
N ARG A 21 1.69 14.11 0.99
CA ARG A 21 2.51 14.77 2.02
C ARG A 21 2.17 14.33 3.44
N ASP A 22 0.93 13.87 3.66
CA ASP A 22 0.49 13.35 4.95
C ASP A 22 1.17 11.99 5.22
N GLY A 23 2.01 11.97 6.27
CA GLY A 23 2.75 10.78 6.65
C GLY A 23 1.85 9.61 7.08
N GLN A 24 0.73 9.89 7.74
CA GLN A 24 -0.19 8.84 8.18
C GLN A 24 -0.88 8.16 7.00
N VAL A 25 -1.27 8.94 5.98
CA VAL A 25 -1.84 8.39 4.75
C VAL A 25 -0.80 7.55 4.01
N ARG A 26 0.45 8.04 3.93
CA ARG A 26 1.56 7.31 3.32
C ARG A 26 1.81 5.96 4.01
N ASP A 27 1.80 5.94 5.34
CA ASP A 27 2.00 4.72 6.12
C ASP A 27 0.86 3.70 5.92
N ARG A 28 -0.39 4.17 5.83
CA ARG A 28 -1.54 3.29 5.51
C ARG A 28 -1.42 2.69 4.12
N ILE A 29 -1.04 3.48 3.13
CA ILE A 29 -0.82 2.99 1.76
C ILE A 29 0.31 1.95 1.73
N LYS A 30 1.42 2.23 2.43
CA LYS A 30 2.55 1.30 2.54
C LYS A 30 2.16 -0.01 3.19
N ALA A 31 1.36 0.04 4.26
CA ALA A 31 0.85 -1.17 4.92
C ALA A 31 -0.03 -2.02 3.99
N ILE A 32 -0.88 -1.40 3.17
CA ILE A 32 -1.70 -2.06 2.15
C ILE A 32 -0.80 -2.74 1.11
N LEU A 33 0.18 -2.02 0.55
CA LEU A 33 1.11 -2.58 -0.43
C LEU A 33 1.86 -3.79 0.13
N LEU A 34 2.43 -3.67 1.33
CA LEU A 34 3.13 -4.77 2.01
C LEU A 34 2.22 -5.97 2.28
N ALA A 35 1.01 -5.76 2.80
CA ALA A 35 0.05 -6.82 3.06
C ALA A 35 -0.37 -7.55 1.76
N SER A 36 -0.39 -6.85 0.62
CA SER A 36 -0.69 -7.45 -0.68
C SER A 36 0.44 -8.37 -1.19
N GLU A 37 1.67 -8.02 -0.84
CA GLU A 37 2.88 -8.80 -1.14
C GLU A 37 3.06 -10.00 -0.19
N GLY A 38 2.14 -10.17 0.76
CA GLY A 38 2.19 -11.27 1.72
C GLY A 38 3.06 -10.99 2.93
N TRP A 39 3.50 -9.74 3.13
CA TRP A 39 4.11 -9.35 4.40
C TRP A 39 3.07 -9.42 5.51
N SER A 40 3.38 -10.22 6.52
CA SER A 40 2.68 -10.24 7.80
C SER A 40 3.66 -9.81 8.87
N SER A 41 3.25 -8.87 9.73
CA SER A 41 3.94 -8.55 10.98
C SER A 41 3.73 -9.70 11.97
N VAL A 42 4.34 -10.85 11.69
CA VAL A 42 4.53 -11.95 12.65
C VAL A 42 5.89 -11.81 13.29
#